data_AF-A0A7Y2TH05-F1
#
_entry.id   AF-A0A7Y2TH05-F1
#
_cell.length_a   1.000
_cell.length_b   1.000
_cell.length_c   1.000
_cell.angle_alpha   90.00
_cell.angle_beta   90.00
_cell.angle_gamma   90.00
#
_symmetry.space_group_name_H-M   'P 1'
#
loop_
_entity.id
_entity.type
_entity.pdbx_description
1 polymer ?
#
loop_
_entity_poly.entity_id
_entity_poly.type
_entity_poly.pdbx_seq_one_letter_code
_entity_poly.pdbx_strand_id
1 'polypeptide(L)'
;MEATVTHNSTSLKDKLKDYNQLIKFRLTFTVVLSSVLGFLIGTSGAIDYTDLIALIIGGFLVVASSNGINQIIEKDFDKLMTRTANRPIAQNRMSILEAGVFCAVTGIIGVSILGLYLNTYAALLGFASLMSYAFIYTP
;
A
#
# COMPACT_ATOMS: atom_id res chain seq x y z
N MET A 1 5.55 -5.37 42.97
CA MET A 1 5.25 -6.45 42.02
C MET A 1 5.50 -5.89 40.64
N GLU A 2 6.73 -6.02 40.14
CA GLU A 2 7.10 -5.56 38.81
C GLU A 2 6.37 -6.42 37.78
N ALA A 3 5.58 -5.79 36.91
CA ALA A 3 5.01 -6.46 35.76
C ALA A 3 6.17 -6.77 34.80
N THR A 4 6.57 -8.03 34.73
CA THR A 4 7.44 -8.55 33.67
C THR A 4 6.81 -8.25 32.32
N VAL A 5 7.36 -7.26 31.62
CA VAL A 5 7.06 -6.99 30.21
C VAL A 5 7.61 -8.17 29.40
N THR A 6 6.74 -9.12 29.07
CA THR A 6 7.09 -10.20 28.15
C THR A 6 7.27 -9.61 26.75
N HIS A 7 8.53 -9.45 26.34
CA HIS A 7 8.86 -9.26 24.94
C HIS A 7 8.48 -10.53 24.18
N ASN A 8 7.22 -10.62 23.73
CA ASN A 8 6.83 -11.63 22.76
C ASN A 8 7.68 -11.41 21.51
N SER A 9 8.62 -12.32 21.24
CA SER A 9 9.28 -12.41 19.95
C SER A 9 8.18 -12.53 18.88
N THR A 10 7.92 -11.46 18.14
CA THR A 10 6.93 -11.49 17.06
C THR A 10 7.39 -12.52 16.04
N SER A 11 6.58 -13.56 15.84
CA SER A 11 6.88 -14.58 14.85
C SER A 11 6.92 -13.94 13.46
N LEU A 12 7.78 -14.42 12.57
CA LEU A 12 7.82 -13.98 11.16
C LEU A 12 6.43 -14.07 10.52
N LYS A 13 5.63 -15.08 10.91
CA LYS A 13 4.26 -15.27 10.46
C LYS A 13 3.34 -14.10 10.85
N ASP A 14 3.52 -13.55 12.06
CA ASP A 14 2.73 -12.42 12.55
C ASP A 14 3.13 -11.13 11.84
N LYS A 15 4.44 -10.92 11.63
CA LYS A 15 4.96 -9.81 10.81
C LYS A 15 4.38 -9.83 9.40
N LEU A 16 4.42 -10.97 8.71
CA LEU A 16 3.84 -11.11 7.37
C LEU A 16 2.33 -10.84 7.35
N LYS A 17 1.61 -11.28 8.38
CA LYS A 17 0.17 -11.00 8.53
C LYS A 17 -0.09 -9.51 8.70
N ASP A 18 0.72 -8.81 9.50
CA ASP A 18 0.59 -7.38 9.72
C ASP A 18 0.90 -6.57 8.45
N TYR A 19 1.94 -6.93 7.69
CA TYR A 19 2.20 -6.31 6.38
C TYR A 19 1.07 -6.60 5.37
N ASN A 20 0.52 -7.81 5.35
CA ASN A 20 -0.61 -8.15 4.49
C ASN A 20 -1.87 -7.31 4.84
N GLN A 21 -2.09 -7.01 6.12
CA GLN A 21 -3.12 -6.09 6.57
C GLN A 21 -2.80 -4.63 6.22
N LEU A 22 -1.53 -4.22 6.34
CA LEU A 22 -1.07 -2.87 5.98
C LEU A 22 -1.34 -2.57 4.50
N ILE A 23 -0.90 -3.46 3.62
CA ILE A 23 -1.05 -3.30 2.16
C ILE A 23 -2.49 -3.58 1.68
N LYS A 24 -3.36 -4.13 2.54
CA LYS A 24 -4.73 -4.56 2.21
C LYS A 24 -4.77 -5.39 0.92
N PHE A 25 -4.03 -6.49 0.89
CA PHE A 25 -3.73 -7.25 -0.34
C PHE A 25 -4.93 -7.49 -1.27
N ARG A 26 -6.09 -7.90 -0.73
CA ARG A 26 -7.29 -8.14 -1.55
C ARG A 26 -7.76 -6.88 -2.29
N LEU A 27 -7.76 -5.73 -1.60
CA LEU A 27 -8.12 -4.44 -2.21
C LEU A 27 -7.08 -4.05 -3.26
N THR A 28 -5.80 -4.11 -2.91
CA THR A 28 -4.70 -3.79 -3.82
C THR A 28 -4.73 -4.65 -5.08
N PHE A 29 -4.96 -5.96 -4.94
CA PHE A 29 -5.12 -6.87 -6.06
C PHE A 29 -6.27 -6.45 -6.99
N THR A 30 -7.45 -6.13 -6.44
CA THR A 30 -8.59 -5.70 -7.27
C THR A 30 -8.34 -4.40 -8.02
N VAL A 31 -7.61 -3.45 -7.42
CA VAL A 31 -7.24 -2.19 -8.08
C VAL A 31 -6.25 -2.46 -9.21
N VAL A 32 -5.18 -3.21 -8.95
CA VAL A 32 -4.18 -3.55 -9.97
C VAL A 32 -4.80 -4.36 -11.10
N LEU A 33 -5.68 -5.31 -10.80
CA LEU A 33 -6.41 -6.07 -11.81
C LEU A 33 -7.22 -5.16 -12.73
N SER A 34 -7.92 -4.17 -12.15
CA SER A 34 -8.68 -3.19 -12.92
C SER A 34 -7.76 -2.34 -13.83
N SER A 35 -6.59 -1.93 -13.31
CA SER A 35 -5.59 -1.22 -14.11
C SER A 35 -5.03 -2.07 -15.26
N VAL A 36 -4.76 -3.36 -15.02
CA VAL A 36 -4.33 -4.30 -16.06
C VAL A 36 -5.40 -4.43 -17.16
N LEU A 37 -6.67 -4.59 -16.79
CA LEU A 37 -7.75 -4.63 -17.78
C LEU A 37 -7.83 -3.33 -18.59
N GLY A 38 -7.66 -2.17 -17.93
CA GLY A 38 -7.59 -0.87 -18.62
C GLY A 38 -6.42 -0.78 -19.60
N PHE A 39 -5.24 -1.27 -19.22
CA PHE A 39 -4.07 -1.34 -20.09
C PHE A 39 -4.31 -2.23 -21.31
N LEU A 40 -4.91 -3.41 -21.12
CA LEU A 40 -5.23 -4.34 -22.21
C LEU A 40 -6.25 -3.76 -23.20
N ILE A 41 -7.23 -3.00 -22.70
CA ILE A 41 -8.22 -2.30 -23.56
C ILE A 41 -7.56 -1.14 -24.33
N GLY A 42 -6.67 -0.39 -23.68
CA GLY A 42 -6.00 0.76 -24.28
C GLY A 42 -4.87 0.40 -25.25
N THR A 43 -4.33 -0.82 -25.15
CA THR A 43 -3.23 -1.27 -26.00
C THR A 43 -3.72 -1.53 -27.41
N SER A 44 -3.18 -0.79 -28.38
CA SER A 44 -3.42 -1.04 -29.81
C SER A 44 -2.23 -1.80 -30.39
N GLY A 45 -2.34 -3.13 -30.48
CA GLY A 45 -1.31 -4.00 -31.07
C GLY A 45 -0.82 -5.10 -30.12
N ALA A 46 0.45 -5.51 -30.29
CA ALA A 46 1.06 -6.52 -29.43
C ALA A 46 1.29 -5.97 -28.02
N ILE A 47 1.07 -6.81 -27.02
CA ILE A 47 1.30 -6.48 -25.61
C ILE A 47 2.80 -6.47 -25.35
N ASP A 48 3.33 -5.33 -24.87
CA ASP A 48 4.65 -5.31 -24.25
C ASP A 48 4.53 -5.85 -22.82
N TYR A 49 5.14 -7.02 -22.58
CA TYR A 49 5.12 -7.64 -21.27
C TYR A 49 5.93 -6.86 -20.24
N THR A 50 6.91 -6.06 -20.67
CA THR A 50 7.69 -5.18 -19.79
C THR A 50 6.79 -4.12 -19.18
N ASP A 51 6.00 -3.44 -20.01
CA ASP A 51 5.04 -2.42 -19.60
C ASP A 51 3.97 -3.00 -18.68
N LEU A 52 3.45 -4.18 -19.03
CA LEU A 52 2.46 -4.88 -18.23
C LEU A 52 3.00 -5.25 -16.84
N ILE A 53 4.22 -5.79 -16.76
CA ILE A 53 4.85 -6.14 -15.48
C ILE A 53 5.15 -4.87 -14.67
N ALA A 54 5.64 -3.81 -15.32
CA ALA A 54 5.88 -2.52 -14.68
C ALA A 54 4.59 -1.92 -14.13
N LEU A 55 3.47 -2.02 -14.85
CA LEU A 55 2.15 -1.59 -14.37
C LEU A 55 1.72 -2.38 -13.14
N ILE A 56 1.87 -3.71 -13.16
CA ILE A 56 1.48 -4.59 -12.05
C ILE A 56 2.30 -4.25 -10.81
N ILE A 57 3.63 -4.22 -10.92
CA ILE A 57 4.53 -3.99 -9.79
C ILE A 57 4.41 -2.54 -9.31
N GLY A 58 4.52 -1.57 -10.21
CA GLY A 58 4.44 -0.15 -9.88
C GLY A 58 3.08 0.22 -9.27
N GLY A 59 1.99 -0.21 -9.90
CA GLY A 59 0.63 0.00 -9.39
C GLY A 59 0.39 -0.66 -8.03
N PHE A 60 0.87 -1.88 -7.83
CA PHE A 60 0.78 -2.57 -6.54
C PHE A 60 1.48 -1.77 -5.43
N LEU A 61 2.70 -1.30 -5.68
CA LEU A 61 3.48 -0.55 -4.70
C LEU A 61 2.87 0.81 -4.36
N VAL A 62 2.34 1.52 -5.37
CA VAL A 62 1.62 2.79 -5.18
C VAL A 62 0.39 2.60 -4.30
N VAL A 63 -0.44 1.59 -4.59
CA VAL A 63 -1.66 1.32 -3.82
C VAL A 63 -1.33 0.80 -2.42
N ALA A 64 -0.31 -0.04 -2.27
CA ALA A 64 0.17 -0.51 -0.96
C ALA A 64 0.65 0.65 -0.08
N SER A 65 1.41 1.59 -0.65
CA SER A 65 1.83 2.81 0.02
C SER A 65 0.63 3.63 0.49
N SER A 66 -0.35 3.84 -0.39
CA SER A 66 -1.53 4.65 -0.08
C SER A 66 -2.38 4.04 1.04
N ASN A 67 -2.57 2.72 1.00
CA ASN A 67 -3.25 1.97 2.06
C ASN A 67 -2.53 2.09 3.41
N GLY A 68 -1.20 2.01 3.41
CA GLY A 68 -0.41 2.15 4.62
C GLY A 68 -0.48 3.56 5.21
N ILE A 69 -0.37 4.60 4.38
CA ILE A 69 -0.50 6.00 4.82
C ILE A 69 -1.90 6.26 5.40
N ASN A 70 -2.96 5.76 4.75
CA ASN A 70 -4.31 5.85 5.29
C ASN A 70 -4.40 5.23 6.70
N GLN A 71 -3.78 4.07 6.94
CA GLN A 71 -3.78 3.46 8.29
C GLN A 71 -2.92 4.22 9.31
N ILE A 72 -1.89 4.95 8.86
CA ILE A 72 -1.09 5.82 9.74
C ILE A 72 -1.95 7.01 10.20
N ILE A 73 -2.63 7.66 9.26
CA ILE A 73 -3.46 8.86 9.54
C ILE A 73 -4.68 8.49 10.38
N GLU A 74 -5.39 7.41 10.04
CA GLU A 74 -6.59 6.97 10.78
C GLU A 74 -6.27 6.28 12.11
N LYS A 75 -5.01 6.17 12.54
CA LYS A 75 -4.59 5.30 13.66
C LYS A 75 -5.48 5.41 14.89
N ASP A 76 -5.82 6.63 15.31
CA ASP A 76 -6.59 6.85 16.55
C ASP A 76 -8.10 6.60 16.35
N PHE A 77 -8.64 6.94 15.18
CA PHE A 77 -10.03 6.61 14.82
C PHE A 77 -10.23 5.11 14.63
N ASP A 78 -9.25 4.42 14.03
CA ASP A 78 -9.30 2.98 13.78
C ASP A 78 -9.47 2.19 15.08
N LYS A 79 -8.86 2.62 16.19
CA LYS A 79 -9.01 2.00 17.52
C LYS A 79 -10.45 1.97 18.01
N LEU A 80 -11.29 2.91 17.56
CA LEU A 80 -12.67 3.09 18.01
C LEU A 80 -13.68 2.34 17.12
N MET A 81 -13.25 1.75 16.00
CA MET A 81 -14.14 1.10 15.04
C MET A 81 -14.00 -0.43 15.05
N THR A 82 -15.09 -1.18 15.23
CA THR A 82 -15.09 -2.66 15.22
C THR A 82 -14.41 -3.25 13.98
N ARG A 83 -14.60 -2.63 12.82
CA ARG A 83 -14.05 -3.10 11.53
C ARG A 83 -12.54 -2.91 11.42
N THR A 84 -11.97 -1.87 12.02
CA THR A 84 -10.57 -1.46 11.78
C THR A 84 -9.71 -1.46 13.04
N ALA A 85 -10.30 -1.68 14.21
CA ALA A 85 -9.62 -1.77 15.50
C ALA A 85 -8.52 -2.83 15.51
N ASN A 86 -8.60 -3.87 14.66
CA ASN A 86 -7.59 -4.93 14.59
C ASN A 86 -6.40 -4.62 13.66
N ARG A 87 -6.39 -3.46 12.98
CA ARG A 87 -5.29 -3.03 12.09
C ARG A 87 -3.96 -2.98 12.87
N PRO A 88 -2.82 -3.27 12.21
CA PRO A 88 -1.53 -3.41 12.88
C PRO A 88 -1.06 -2.12 13.59
N ILE A 89 -1.32 -0.96 12.99
CA ILE A 89 -0.91 0.35 13.54
C ILE A 89 -1.83 0.76 14.70
N ALA A 90 -3.14 0.53 14.58
CA ALA A 90 -4.13 0.81 15.64
C ALA A 90 -3.84 0.01 16.92
N GLN A 91 -3.39 -1.24 16.76
CA GLN A 91 -3.02 -2.15 17.86
C GLN A 91 -1.57 -2.00 18.34
N ASN A 92 -0.81 -1.05 17.78
CA ASN A 92 0.63 -0.87 18.03
C ASN A 92 1.48 -2.13 17.79
N ARG A 93 1.02 -3.08 16.95
CA ARG A 93 1.83 -4.23 16.51
C ARG A 93 2.88 -3.84 15.48
N MET A 94 2.65 -2.73 14.78
CA MET A 94 3.58 -2.09 13.86
C MET A 94 3.75 -0.62 14.26
N SER A 95 4.99 -0.15 14.31
CA SER A 95 5.26 1.25 14.65
C SER A 95 4.90 2.19 13.50
N ILE A 96 4.57 3.45 13.81
CA ILE A 96 4.31 4.48 12.79
C ILE A 96 5.56 4.70 11.92
N LEU A 97 6.75 4.66 12.51
CA LEU A 97 8.01 4.82 11.78
C LEU A 97 8.24 3.66 10.79
N GLU A 98 8.05 2.42 11.22
CA GLU A 98 8.16 1.24 10.36
C GLU A 98 7.18 1.31 9.18
N ALA A 99 5.91 1.62 9.46
CA ALA A 99 4.90 1.78 8.43
C ALA A 99 5.22 2.95 7.50
N GLY A 100 5.67 4.08 8.05
CA GLY A 100 6.00 5.29 7.29
C GLY A 100 7.19 5.07 6.33
N VAL A 101 8.24 4.41 6.81
CA VAL A 101 9.39 4.02 5.96
C VAL A 101 8.94 3.07 4.86
N PHE A 102 8.14 2.05 5.18
CA PHE A 102 7.58 1.14 4.19
C PHE A 102 6.81 1.92 3.11
N CYS A 103 5.89 2.79 3.52
CA CYS A 103 5.08 3.59 2.58
C CYS A 103 5.95 4.48 1.70
N ALA A 104 6.90 5.23 2.29
CA ALA A 104 7.79 6.10 1.54
C ALA A 104 8.59 5.32 0.49
N VAL A 105 9.18 4.18 0.87
CA VAL A 105 9.95 3.32 -0.03
C VAL A 105 9.06 2.76 -1.14
N THR A 106 7.92 2.17 -0.80
CA THR A 106 7.03 1.59 -1.83
C THR A 106 6.42 2.66 -2.73
N GLY A 107 6.08 3.84 -2.21
CA GLY A 107 5.53 4.94 -2.99
C GLY A 107 6.55 5.49 -3.98
N ILE A 108 7.78 5.77 -3.53
CA ILE A 108 8.86 6.27 -4.40
C ILE A 108 9.20 5.24 -5.47
N ILE A 109 9.41 3.97 -5.10
CA ILE A 109 9.74 2.91 -6.05
C ILE A 109 8.59 2.70 -7.03
N GLY A 110 7.35 2.63 -6.55
CA GLY A 110 6.17 2.41 -7.38
C GLY A 110 5.98 3.49 -8.43
N VAL A 111 6.01 4.76 -8.02
CA VAL A 111 5.90 5.91 -8.94
C VAL A 111 7.08 5.94 -9.93
N SER A 112 8.29 5.64 -9.47
CA SER A 112 9.48 5.59 -10.33
C SER A 112 9.37 4.49 -11.39
N ILE A 113 8.90 3.30 -11.03
CA ILE A 113 8.66 2.20 -11.99
C ILE A 113 7.65 2.64 -13.05
N LEU A 114 6.53 3.25 -12.65
CA LEU A 114 5.53 3.73 -13.60
C LEU A 114 6.12 4.79 -14.56
N GLY A 115 6.95 5.70 -14.05
CA GLY A 115 7.56 6.76 -14.86
C GLY A 115 8.64 6.29 -15.81
N LEU A 116 9.50 5.38 -15.36
CA LEU A 116 10.64 4.90 -16.13
C LEU A 116 10.25 3.89 -17.21
N TYR A 117 9.26 3.04 -16.94
CA TYR A 117 8.88 1.95 -17.84
C TYR A 117 7.63 2.24 -18.66
N LEU A 118 6.65 3.01 -18.15
CA LEU A 118 5.47 3.38 -18.94
C LEU A 118 5.60 4.77 -19.53
N ASN A 119 5.41 5.81 -18.70
CA ASN A 119 5.54 7.22 -19.09
C ASN A 119 5.29 8.16 -17.90
N THR A 120 5.62 9.43 -18.09
CA THR A 120 5.41 10.51 -17.10
C THR A 120 3.95 10.65 -16.67
N TYR A 121 2.98 10.45 -17.56
CA TYR A 121 1.55 10.57 -17.21
C TYR A 121 1.14 9.47 -16.23
N ALA A 122 1.58 8.23 -16.44
CA ALA A 122 1.34 7.12 -15.53
C ALA A 122 1.94 7.39 -14.13
N ALA A 123 3.15 7.95 -14.06
CA ALA A 123 3.77 8.36 -12.79
C ALA A 123 2.96 9.46 -12.08
N LEU A 124 2.56 10.52 -12.81
CA LEU A 124 1.79 11.63 -12.23
C LEU A 124 0.42 11.17 -11.74
N LEU A 125 -0.30 10.35 -12.52
CA LEU A 125 -1.60 9.80 -12.13
C LEU A 125 -1.47 8.82 -10.96
N GLY A 126 -0.44 7.97 -10.95
CA GLY A 126 -0.15 7.08 -9.82
C GLY A 126 0.15 7.86 -8.54
N PHE A 127 0.99 8.90 -8.62
CA PHE A 127 1.28 9.79 -7.50
C PHE A 127 0.04 10.55 -7.03
N ALA A 128 -0.74 11.11 -7.95
CA ALA A 128 -1.98 11.82 -7.63
C ALA A 128 -3.00 10.89 -6.97
N SER A 129 -3.14 9.65 -7.44
CA SER A 129 -4.00 8.63 -6.82
C SER A 129 -3.54 8.29 -5.40
N LEU A 130 -2.24 8.12 -5.19
CA LEU A 130 -1.65 7.91 -3.87
C LEU A 130 -1.99 9.06 -2.93
N MET A 131 -1.71 10.31 -3.33
CA MET A 131 -2.00 11.50 -2.54
C MET A 131 -3.50 11.68 -2.27
N SER A 132 -4.34 11.46 -3.28
CA SER A 132 -5.79 11.58 -3.14
C SER A 132 -6.33 10.60 -2.11
N TYR A 133 -5.97 9.32 -2.21
CA TYR A 133 -6.44 8.33 -1.25
C TYR A 133 -5.83 8.53 0.14
N ALA A 134 -4.58 8.98 0.24
CA ALA A 134 -3.92 9.19 1.52
C ALA A 134 -4.38 10.45 2.28
N PHE A 135 -4.72 11.54 1.59
CA PHE A 135 -4.93 12.85 2.24
C PHE A 135 -6.25 13.53 1.92
N ILE A 136 -6.88 13.22 0.77
CA ILE A 136 -8.17 13.82 0.39
C ILE A 136 -9.32 12.91 0.85
N TYR A 137 -9.14 11.59 0.69
CA TYR A 137 -10.13 10.61 1.10
C TYR A 137 -10.12 10.36 2.60
N THR A 138 -8.94 10.37 3.21
CA THR A 138 -8.76 10.11 4.64
C THR A 138 -9.05 11.39 5.45
N PRO A 139 -10.13 11.43 6.25
CA PRO A 139 -10.47 12.58 7.09
C PRO A 139 -9.65 12.67 8.38
#